data_AF-A0A523MA65-F1
#
_entry.id   AF-A0A523MA65-F1
#
_cell.length_a   1.000
_cell.length_b   1.000
_cell.length_c   1.000
_cell.angle_alpha   90.00
_cell.angle_beta   90.00
_cell.angle_gamma   90.00
#
_symmetry.space_group_name_H-M   'P 1'
#
loop_
_entity.id
_entity.type
_entity.pdbx_description
1 polymer ?
#
loop_
_entity_poly.entity_id
_entity_poly.type
_entity_poly.pdbx_seq_one_letter_code
_entity_poly.pdbx_strand_id
1 'polypeptide(L)'
;MQSSTGFESESLQTDVMRFMAIIGFCLVAIFALVPNTDARATNPTVPTTPRTPLTPPTPTVPAVPTAPNPEPAVSKTAAASPQPAIIEVHQSSPAAAPSPHHPPATAAAEPGLSLSFSSDRDFLRLVGAGTVELFVMDQTAAEPTLRFDPRHPQRSFTPAKAPGRIYELLPGTIPATITTALARQRALSGPSGPSGPSGPSGFTTWGVKLPPALERDIAQQREQHSHGTLLIGRDARIRHVPPA
;
A
#
# COMPACT_ATOMS: atom_id res chain seq x y z
N MET A 1 5.50 2.85 -56.56
CA MET A 1 5.03 2.66 -55.17
C MET A 1 6.12 1.90 -54.41
N GLN A 2 7.09 2.59 -53.82
CA GLN A 2 8.16 1.99 -53.00
C GLN A 2 8.87 3.14 -52.25
N SER A 3 8.46 3.43 -51.01
CA SER A 3 9.20 4.30 -50.06
C SER A 3 8.41 4.51 -48.74
N SER A 4 8.22 3.47 -47.92
CA SER A 4 7.61 3.63 -46.58
C SER A 4 8.39 2.99 -45.42
N THR A 5 9.44 2.21 -45.69
CA THR A 5 10.19 1.50 -44.64
C THR A 5 11.31 2.32 -43.97
N GLY A 6 11.81 3.39 -44.60
CA GLY A 6 12.90 4.21 -44.03
C GLY A 6 12.48 5.13 -42.89
N PHE A 7 11.29 5.73 -42.98
CA PHE A 7 10.81 6.70 -41.99
C PHE A 7 10.42 6.05 -40.65
N GLU A 8 9.96 4.81 -40.65
CA GLU A 8 9.58 4.09 -39.42
C GLU A 8 10.83 3.79 -38.56
N SER A 9 11.96 3.43 -39.19
CA SER A 9 13.22 3.21 -38.47
C SER A 9 13.81 4.49 -37.89
N GLU A 10 13.68 5.62 -38.58
CA GLU A 10 14.17 6.93 -38.09
C GLU A 10 13.31 7.47 -36.95
N SER A 11 11.99 7.28 -37.05
CA SER A 11 11.03 7.60 -35.99
C SER A 11 11.29 6.75 -34.75
N LEU A 12 11.45 5.43 -34.92
CA LEU A 12 11.77 4.49 -33.85
C LEU A 12 13.12 4.80 -33.20
N GLN A 13 14.15 5.12 -33.99
CA GLN A 13 15.47 5.50 -33.47
C GLN A 13 15.40 6.79 -32.66
N THR A 14 14.62 7.77 -33.12
CA THR A 14 14.41 9.03 -32.40
C THR A 14 13.65 8.81 -31.09
N ASP A 15 12.65 7.95 -31.09
CA ASP A 15 11.86 7.62 -29.89
C ASP A 15 12.71 6.84 -28.87
N VAL A 16 13.54 5.90 -29.32
CA VAL A 16 14.49 5.17 -28.46
C VAL A 16 15.54 6.12 -27.86
N MET A 17 16.10 7.04 -28.64
CA MET A 17 17.06 8.03 -28.11
C MET A 17 16.39 8.93 -27.05
N ARG A 18 15.15 9.38 -27.30
CA ARG A 18 14.39 10.20 -26.35
C ARG A 18 14.06 9.42 -25.09
N PHE A 19 13.63 8.17 -25.21
CA PHE A 19 13.32 7.30 -24.08
C PHE A 19 14.55 7.06 -23.19
N MET A 20 15.71 6.80 -23.79
CA MET A 20 16.97 6.63 -23.04
C MET A 20 17.39 7.91 -22.32
N ALA A 21 17.18 9.09 -22.92
CA ALA A 21 17.45 10.37 -22.28
C ALA A 21 16.54 10.63 -21.07
N ILE A 22 15.24 10.29 -21.18
CA ILE A 22 14.28 10.40 -20.07
C ILE A 22 14.67 9.46 -18.93
N ILE A 23 15.04 8.21 -19.23
CA ILE A 23 15.53 7.26 -18.21
C ILE A 23 16.78 7.82 -17.52
N GLY A 24 17.77 8.29 -18.28
CA GLY A 24 19.00 8.85 -17.72
C GLY A 24 18.73 10.04 -16.79
N PHE A 25 17.84 10.94 -17.19
CA PHE A 25 17.42 12.08 -16.36
C PHE A 25 16.71 11.63 -15.08
N CYS A 26 15.79 10.67 -15.16
CA CYS A 26 15.12 10.10 -13.99
C CYS A 26 16.11 9.47 -13.01
N LEU A 27 17.11 8.74 -13.50
CA LEU A 27 18.12 8.11 -12.65
C LEU A 27 18.99 9.15 -11.92
N VAL A 28 19.41 10.22 -12.60
CA VAL A 28 20.15 11.32 -11.96
C VAL A 28 19.32 11.99 -10.86
N ALA A 29 18.02 12.24 -11.11
CA ALA A 29 17.13 12.81 -10.11
C ALA A 29 16.98 11.91 -8.87
N ILE A 30 16.82 10.60 -9.07
CA ILE A 30 16.72 9.62 -7.96
C ILE A 30 18.01 9.58 -7.15
N PHE A 31 19.19 9.59 -7.79
CA PHE A 31 20.47 9.61 -7.07
C PHE A 31 20.70 10.92 -6.30
N ALA A 32 20.23 12.06 -6.81
CA ALA A 32 20.26 13.32 -6.07
C ALA A 32 19.31 13.35 -4.86
N LEU A 33 18.24 12.55 -4.89
CA LEU A 33 17.26 12.39 -3.81
C LEU A 33 17.70 11.43 -2.71
N VAL A 34 18.76 10.63 -2.91
CA VAL A 34 19.31 9.76 -1.86
C VAL A 34 20.24 10.58 -0.97
N PRO A 35 19.85 10.93 0.28
CA PRO A 35 20.77 11.57 1.21
C PRO A 35 21.92 10.63 1.53
N ASN A 36 23.16 11.12 1.35
CA ASN A 36 24.36 10.42 1.78
C ASN A 36 24.39 10.40 3.31
N THR A 37 23.98 9.29 3.92
CA THR A 37 23.86 9.15 5.38
C THR A 37 25.17 8.73 6.03
N ASP A 38 26.26 9.42 5.69
CA ASP A 38 27.47 9.40 6.51
C ASP A 38 27.41 10.55 7.52
N ALA A 39 26.55 10.38 8.53
CA ALA A 39 26.46 11.27 9.69
C ALA A 39 26.80 10.52 10.98
N ARG A 40 28.11 10.42 11.23
CA ARG A 40 28.74 10.65 12.55
C ARG A 40 28.18 9.85 13.74
N ALA A 41 28.70 8.63 13.92
CA ALA A 41 28.74 7.99 15.23
C ALA A 41 29.98 8.49 16.01
N THR A 42 29.83 9.57 16.79
CA THR A 42 30.73 9.85 17.92
C THR A 42 29.90 9.92 19.19
N ASN A 43 30.01 8.81 19.92
CA ASN A 43 29.40 8.45 21.19
C ASN A 43 29.69 9.50 22.29
N PRO A 44 28.69 10.09 22.97
CA PRO A 44 28.92 10.92 24.14
C PRO A 44 29.09 10.06 25.40
N THR A 45 30.31 10.12 25.94
CA THR A 45 30.65 10.22 27.37
C THR A 45 29.82 9.40 28.37
N VAL A 46 30.43 8.32 28.87
CA VAL A 46 30.02 7.62 30.09
C VAL A 46 30.50 8.42 31.31
N PRO A 47 29.64 8.86 32.27
CA PRO A 47 30.09 9.28 33.58
C PRO A 47 30.24 8.05 34.48
N THR A 48 31.48 7.69 34.74
CA THR A 48 31.90 6.80 35.83
C THR A 48 31.36 7.33 37.16
N THR A 49 30.43 6.60 37.79
CA THR A 49 30.08 6.78 39.22
C THR A 49 30.73 5.65 40.02
N PRO A 50 31.75 5.91 40.84
CA PRO A 50 32.28 4.93 41.78
C PRO A 50 31.25 4.66 42.90
N ARG A 51 30.91 3.37 43.07
CA ARG A 51 30.19 2.85 44.23
C ARG A 51 30.99 3.10 45.50
N THR A 52 30.35 3.64 46.53
CA THR A 52 30.82 3.48 47.92
C THR A 52 29.75 2.73 48.74
N PRO A 53 30.11 1.76 49.60
CA PRO A 53 29.19 0.80 50.19
C PRO A 53 28.72 1.19 51.61
N LEU A 54 27.53 0.66 51.95
CA LEU A 54 27.08 0.15 53.25
C LEU A 54 26.91 1.13 54.44
N THR A 55 25.65 1.42 54.79
CA THR A 55 25.17 1.29 56.18
C THR A 55 23.63 1.16 56.25
N PRO A 56 23.09 0.09 56.87
CA PRO A 56 21.81 0.11 57.59
C PRO A 56 22.03 -0.26 59.08
N PRO A 57 21.04 -0.26 59.99
CA PRO A 57 19.67 0.28 59.98
C PRO A 57 19.38 1.17 61.21
N THR A 58 18.16 1.74 61.34
CA THR A 58 17.28 1.62 62.54
C THR A 58 16.00 2.47 62.36
N PRO A 59 14.83 2.02 62.86
CA PRO A 59 13.49 2.43 62.40
C PRO A 59 12.74 3.33 63.40
N THR A 60 11.80 4.15 62.91
CA THR A 60 10.68 4.65 63.73
C THR A 60 9.42 4.89 62.87
N VAL A 61 8.50 3.93 62.97
CA VAL A 61 7.04 4.00 63.23
C VAL A 61 6.12 5.02 62.47
N PRO A 62 4.88 4.61 62.10
CA PRO A 62 3.99 5.29 61.15
C PRO A 62 2.87 6.14 61.79
N ALA A 63 2.36 7.15 61.06
CA ALA A 63 1.07 7.80 61.30
C ALA A 63 0.49 8.30 59.95
N VAL A 64 -0.50 7.60 59.37
CA VAL A 64 -1.96 7.81 59.46
C VAL A 64 -2.49 8.77 58.36
N PRO A 65 -3.58 8.38 57.64
CA PRO A 65 -4.09 9.03 56.44
C PRO A 65 -5.23 10.03 56.75
N THR A 66 -5.45 11.04 55.91
CA THR A 66 -6.71 11.82 55.90
C THR A 66 -6.95 12.49 54.53
N ALA A 67 -7.83 11.86 53.73
CA ALA A 67 -9.08 12.41 53.18
C ALA A 67 -9.10 13.65 52.22
N PRO A 68 -10.22 13.92 51.48
CA PRO A 68 -10.21 14.26 50.05
C PRO A 68 -10.93 15.60 49.67
N ASN A 69 -10.97 15.88 48.34
CA ASN A 69 -11.98 16.69 47.60
C ASN A 69 -11.74 18.23 47.50
N PRO A 70 -12.29 19.02 46.54
CA PRO A 70 -12.99 18.75 45.25
C PRO A 70 -12.45 19.50 43.98
N GLU A 71 -12.85 19.01 42.80
CA GLU A 71 -13.00 19.71 41.49
C GLU A 71 -14.24 20.65 41.55
N PRO A 72 -14.38 21.85 40.90
CA PRO A 72 -14.35 22.04 39.43
C PRO A 72 -14.04 23.46 38.86
N ALA A 73 -13.77 23.58 37.55
CA ALA A 73 -14.33 24.67 36.72
C ALA A 73 -14.04 24.49 35.22
N VAL A 74 -15.14 24.43 34.47
CA VAL A 74 -15.27 24.47 33.02
C VAL A 74 -14.80 25.82 32.47
N SER A 75 -14.06 25.84 31.35
CA SER A 75 -13.95 27.04 30.51
C SER A 75 -14.42 26.72 29.10
N LYS A 76 -15.63 27.21 28.81
CA LYS A 76 -16.23 27.32 27.49
C LYS A 76 -16.09 28.78 27.09
N THR A 77 -15.45 29.08 25.97
CA THR A 77 -15.59 30.38 25.31
C THR A 77 -15.60 30.17 23.81
N ALA A 78 -16.75 30.50 23.23
CA ALA A 78 -16.98 30.70 21.81
C ALA A 78 -17.10 32.21 21.58
N ALA A 79 -16.61 32.71 20.44
CA ALA A 79 -17.28 33.71 19.59
C ALA A 79 -16.33 34.19 18.48
N ALA A 80 -16.93 34.59 17.36
CA ALA A 80 -16.34 34.79 16.05
C ALA A 80 -16.24 36.27 15.62
N SER A 81 -15.40 36.51 14.59
CA SER A 81 -15.39 37.61 13.59
C SER A 81 -15.08 39.05 14.08
N PRO A 82 -14.65 40.01 13.21
CA PRO A 82 -14.70 40.07 11.73
C PRO A 82 -13.41 40.58 11.00
N GLN A 83 -13.44 40.41 9.68
CA GLN A 83 -12.51 40.90 8.64
C GLN A 83 -12.96 42.30 8.12
N PRO A 84 -12.05 43.16 7.64
CA PRO A 84 -12.35 43.89 6.40
C PRO A 84 -11.19 43.90 5.38
N ALA A 85 -11.60 44.01 4.12
CA ALA A 85 -10.86 43.83 2.88
C ALA A 85 -10.16 45.10 2.34
N ILE A 86 -9.13 44.90 1.50
CA ILE A 86 -8.71 45.82 0.41
C ILE A 86 -8.28 44.98 -0.82
N ILE A 87 -9.26 44.74 -1.72
CA ILE A 87 -9.33 44.93 -3.19
C ILE A 87 -7.99 44.89 -3.98
N GLU A 88 -7.68 43.83 -4.74
CA GLU A 88 -8.05 43.52 -6.15
C GLU A 88 -7.07 44.08 -7.21
N VAL A 89 -6.27 43.19 -7.81
CA VAL A 89 -5.88 43.31 -9.22
C VAL A 89 -6.24 42.00 -9.90
N HIS A 90 -7.26 42.08 -10.75
CA HIS A 90 -7.64 41.08 -11.73
C HIS A 90 -6.45 40.73 -12.64
N GLN A 91 -5.95 39.50 -12.54
CA GLN A 91 -5.41 38.77 -13.69
C GLN A 91 -6.33 37.60 -13.97
N SER A 92 -7.03 37.69 -15.10
CA SER A 92 -7.75 36.61 -15.74
C SER A 92 -6.80 35.44 -16.01
N SER A 93 -6.79 34.44 -15.14
CA SER A 93 -6.23 33.12 -15.45
C SER A 93 -7.39 32.24 -15.93
N PRO A 94 -7.34 31.69 -17.15
CA PRO A 94 -8.38 30.80 -17.64
C PRO A 94 -8.43 29.55 -16.76
N ALA A 95 -9.65 29.11 -16.49
CA ALA A 95 -10.00 27.88 -15.81
C ALA A 95 -9.08 26.69 -16.14
N ALA A 96 -8.42 26.17 -15.12
CA ALA A 96 -8.12 24.75 -14.98
C ALA A 96 -8.23 24.41 -13.50
N ALA A 97 -9.24 23.61 -13.18
CA ALA A 97 -9.51 23.10 -11.84
C ALA A 97 -8.27 22.41 -11.24
N PRO A 98 -8.14 22.36 -9.90
CA PRO A 98 -7.26 21.37 -9.28
C PRO A 98 -7.78 19.99 -9.72
N SER A 99 -7.03 19.29 -10.56
CA SER A 99 -7.29 17.87 -10.84
C SER A 99 -6.75 17.07 -9.65
N PRO A 100 -7.58 16.57 -8.71
CA PRO A 100 -7.19 15.38 -7.98
C PRO A 100 -6.92 14.31 -9.03
N HIS A 101 -5.78 13.62 -8.93
CA HIS A 101 -5.44 12.49 -9.79
C HIS A 101 -6.47 11.36 -9.61
N HIS A 102 -7.61 11.46 -10.30
CA HIS A 102 -8.37 10.31 -10.76
C HIS A 102 -7.64 9.75 -11.97
N PRO A 103 -7.15 8.49 -11.96
CA PRO A 103 -6.83 7.81 -13.20
C PRO A 103 -8.09 7.75 -14.09
N PRO A 104 -7.93 7.76 -15.42
CA PRO A 104 -9.05 7.78 -16.35
C PRO A 104 -9.98 6.60 -16.09
N ALA A 105 -11.22 6.91 -15.74
CA ALA A 105 -12.34 5.98 -15.70
C ALA A 105 -12.68 5.55 -17.14
N THR A 106 -11.86 4.69 -17.74
CA THR A 106 -12.18 3.99 -19.00
C THR A 106 -11.62 2.57 -18.97
N ALA A 107 -12.01 1.80 -17.96
CA ALA A 107 -12.33 0.39 -18.14
C ALA A 107 -13.80 0.29 -17.76
N ALA A 108 -14.62 -0.34 -18.59
CA ALA A 108 -16.05 -0.50 -18.34
C ALA A 108 -16.26 -1.02 -16.91
N ALA A 109 -16.61 -0.12 -16.00
CA ALA A 109 -16.98 -0.47 -14.64
C ALA A 109 -18.32 -1.18 -14.77
N GLU A 110 -18.30 -2.51 -14.68
CA GLU A 110 -19.53 -3.23 -14.46
C GLU A 110 -20.24 -2.58 -13.26
N PRO A 111 -21.54 -2.26 -13.34
CA PRO A 111 -22.28 -1.70 -12.23
C PRO A 111 -22.33 -2.73 -11.10
N GLY A 112 -21.40 -2.62 -10.15
CA GLY A 112 -21.23 -3.59 -9.07
C GLY A 112 -20.43 -3.03 -7.91
N LEU A 113 -20.52 -3.72 -6.77
CA LEU A 113 -19.72 -3.44 -5.58
C LEU A 113 -18.27 -3.87 -5.83
N SER A 114 -17.35 -2.91 -5.77
CA SER A 114 -15.91 -3.20 -5.79
C SER A 114 -15.42 -3.56 -4.39
N LEU A 115 -14.52 -4.53 -4.28
CA LEU A 115 -13.91 -4.93 -3.01
C LEU A 115 -12.48 -4.42 -2.95
N SER A 116 -12.16 -3.67 -1.89
CA SER A 116 -10.83 -3.10 -1.69
C SER A 116 -10.40 -3.24 -0.22
N PHE A 117 -9.10 -3.23 0.04
CA PHE A 117 -8.58 -3.15 1.41
C PHE A 117 -8.40 -1.69 1.81
N SER A 118 -8.60 -1.38 3.09
CA SER A 118 -8.42 -0.01 3.61
C SER A 118 -6.99 0.51 3.46
N SER A 119 -5.99 -0.38 3.50
CA SER A 119 -4.59 -0.05 3.26
C SER A 119 -3.76 -1.30 2.95
N ASP A 120 -2.59 -1.13 2.32
CA ASP A 120 -1.58 -2.18 2.12
C ASP A 120 -1.17 -2.85 3.43
N ARG A 121 -1.05 -2.06 4.49
CA ARG A 121 -0.67 -2.55 5.82
C ARG A 121 -1.74 -3.48 6.40
N ASP A 122 -3.01 -3.15 6.20
CA ASP A 122 -4.13 -3.98 6.67
C ASP A 122 -4.23 -5.27 5.86
N PHE A 123 -4.05 -5.18 4.54
CA PHE A 123 -3.97 -6.34 3.66
C PHE A 123 -2.86 -7.31 4.11
N LEU A 124 -1.63 -6.81 4.23
CA LEU A 124 -0.48 -7.63 4.66
C LEU A 124 -0.69 -8.25 6.04
N ARG A 125 -1.39 -7.56 6.94
CA ARG A 125 -1.71 -8.07 8.27
C ARG A 125 -2.73 -9.22 8.20
N LEU A 126 -3.79 -9.05 7.41
CA LEU A 126 -4.82 -10.08 7.23
C LEU A 126 -4.25 -11.33 6.57
N VAL A 127 -3.40 -11.14 5.56
CA VAL A 127 -2.68 -12.23 4.90
C VAL A 127 -1.68 -12.88 5.85
N GLY A 128 -0.88 -12.09 6.57
CA GLY A 128 0.11 -12.58 7.53
C GLY A 128 -0.51 -13.34 8.72
N ALA A 129 -1.69 -12.92 9.17
CA ALA A 129 -2.46 -13.62 10.20
C ALA A 129 -3.11 -14.92 9.69
N GLY A 130 -3.14 -15.14 8.37
CA GLY A 130 -3.85 -16.26 7.74
C GLY A 130 -5.38 -16.09 7.74
N THR A 131 -5.87 -14.90 8.04
CA THR A 131 -7.31 -14.57 7.96
C THR A 131 -7.78 -14.52 6.52
N VAL A 132 -6.92 -14.01 5.63
CA VAL A 132 -7.14 -13.96 4.18
C VAL A 132 -6.03 -14.75 3.52
N GLU A 133 -6.38 -15.67 2.61
CA GLU A 133 -5.38 -16.40 1.83
C GLU A 133 -5.24 -15.75 0.46
N LEU A 134 -4.00 -15.41 0.08
CA LEU A 134 -3.70 -14.81 -1.22
C LEU A 134 -3.25 -15.89 -2.21
N PHE A 135 -3.81 -15.83 -3.41
CA PHE A 135 -3.53 -16.71 -4.53
C PHE A 135 -3.12 -15.89 -5.75
N VAL A 136 -2.27 -16.51 -6.55
CA VAL A 136 -1.88 -16.07 -7.87
C VAL A 136 -2.26 -17.16 -8.84
N MET A 137 -2.99 -16.80 -9.89
CA MET A 137 -3.30 -17.71 -10.97
C MET A 137 -2.55 -17.27 -12.22
N ASP A 138 -1.81 -18.22 -12.79
CA ASP A 138 -1.02 -18.02 -14.00
C ASP A 138 -1.33 -19.15 -14.97
N GLN A 139 -2.14 -18.87 -15.98
CA GLN A 139 -2.59 -19.88 -16.94
C GLN A 139 -1.45 -20.41 -17.84
N THR A 140 -0.29 -19.76 -17.82
CA THR A 140 0.88 -20.15 -18.62
C THR A 140 1.89 -20.99 -17.83
N ALA A 141 1.73 -21.07 -16.51
CA ALA A 141 2.63 -21.83 -15.64
C ALA A 141 2.24 -23.31 -15.58
N ALA A 142 3.25 -24.17 -15.34
CA ALA A 142 3.01 -25.59 -15.05
C ALA A 142 2.16 -25.79 -13.79
N GLU A 143 2.30 -24.88 -12.81
CA GLU A 143 1.47 -24.80 -11.62
C GLU A 143 0.53 -23.58 -11.75
N PRO A 144 -0.71 -23.76 -12.22
CA PRO A 144 -1.58 -22.66 -12.60
C PRO A 144 -2.11 -21.87 -11.40
N THR A 145 -1.92 -22.39 -10.19
CA THR A 145 -2.34 -21.73 -8.95
C THR A 145 -1.24 -21.84 -7.90
N LEU A 146 -0.81 -20.67 -7.46
CA LEU A 146 0.19 -20.50 -6.42
C LEU A 146 -0.45 -19.80 -5.23
N ARG A 147 -0.27 -20.33 -4.03
CA ARG A 147 -0.71 -19.71 -2.78
C ARG A 147 0.45 -19.00 -2.13
N PHE A 148 0.23 -17.77 -1.67
CA PHE A 148 1.22 -17.02 -0.90
C PHE A 148 1.39 -17.62 0.49
N ASP A 149 2.63 -17.92 0.88
CA ASP A 149 3.00 -18.33 2.23
C ASP A 149 3.66 -17.15 2.97
N PRO A 150 2.92 -16.46 3.85
CA PRO A 150 3.45 -15.35 4.62
C PRO A 150 4.42 -15.78 5.73
N ARG A 151 4.43 -17.07 6.12
CA ARG A 151 5.27 -17.60 7.21
C ARG A 151 6.68 -17.91 6.74
N HIS A 152 6.86 -18.10 5.44
CA HIS A 152 8.17 -18.35 4.87
C HIS A 152 9.06 -17.08 4.97
N PRO A 153 10.33 -17.17 5.39
CA PRO A 153 11.19 -16.00 5.61
C PRO A 153 11.39 -15.16 4.35
N GLN A 154 11.24 -15.77 3.16
CA GLN A 154 11.33 -15.07 1.88
C GLN A 154 9.97 -14.66 1.28
N ARG A 155 8.85 -14.88 1.99
CA ARG A 155 7.48 -14.63 1.48
C ARG A 155 7.25 -15.32 0.13
N SER A 156 7.41 -16.63 0.11
CA SER A 156 7.33 -17.44 -1.09
C SER A 156 5.90 -17.81 -1.45
N PHE A 157 5.74 -18.35 -2.64
CA PHE A 157 4.51 -18.91 -3.14
C PHE A 157 4.66 -20.43 -3.31
N THR A 158 3.70 -21.19 -2.81
CA THR A 158 3.67 -22.65 -2.92
C THR A 158 2.57 -23.09 -3.87
N PRO A 159 2.79 -24.11 -4.71
CA PRO A 159 1.72 -24.72 -5.49
C PRO A 159 0.54 -25.12 -4.61
N ALA A 160 -0.67 -24.79 -5.06
CA ALA A 160 -1.89 -25.09 -4.32
C ALA A 160 -3.04 -25.39 -5.27
N LYS A 161 -4.01 -26.18 -4.80
CA LYS A 161 -5.25 -26.39 -5.54
C LYS A 161 -6.05 -25.09 -5.61
N ALA A 162 -6.64 -24.81 -6.77
CA ALA A 162 -7.56 -23.69 -6.95
C ALA A 162 -8.71 -23.74 -5.91
N PRO A 163 -8.87 -22.71 -5.08
CA PRO A 163 -9.99 -22.63 -4.15
C PRO A 163 -11.32 -22.45 -4.91
N GLY A 164 -12.42 -22.93 -4.33
CA GLY A 164 -13.73 -22.94 -4.99
C GLY A 164 -14.33 -21.54 -5.21
N ARG A 165 -14.06 -20.59 -4.32
CA ARG A 165 -14.42 -19.17 -4.48
C ARG A 165 -13.21 -18.30 -4.24
N ILE A 166 -13.00 -17.36 -5.16
CA ILE A 166 -11.97 -16.34 -5.10
C ILE A 166 -12.58 -15.00 -5.46
N TYR A 167 -12.07 -13.97 -4.81
CA TYR A 167 -12.35 -12.59 -5.13
C TYR A 167 -11.14 -12.05 -5.86
N GLU A 168 -11.33 -11.68 -7.12
CA GLU A 168 -10.27 -11.13 -7.94
C GLU A 168 -9.82 -9.77 -7.41
N LEU A 169 -8.51 -9.55 -7.42
CA LEU A 169 -7.89 -8.30 -7.04
C LEU A 169 -7.23 -7.68 -8.27
N LEU A 170 -7.41 -6.37 -8.42
CA LEU A 170 -6.69 -5.63 -9.44
C LEU A 170 -5.18 -5.66 -9.13
N PRO A 171 -4.29 -5.78 -10.13
CA PRO A 171 -2.85 -5.80 -9.91
C PRO A 171 -2.32 -4.59 -9.12
N GLY A 172 -2.98 -3.43 -9.27
CA GLY A 172 -2.62 -2.19 -8.56
C GLY A 172 -2.98 -2.16 -7.07
N THR A 173 -3.78 -3.11 -6.57
CA THR A 173 -4.12 -3.21 -5.13
C THR A 173 -3.21 -4.18 -4.37
N ILE A 174 -2.31 -4.85 -5.07
CA ILE A 174 -1.35 -5.78 -4.48
C ILE A 174 -0.08 -5.00 -4.09
N PRO A 175 0.33 -5.03 -2.81
CA PRO A 175 1.54 -4.34 -2.39
C PRO A 175 2.78 -4.79 -3.17
N ALA A 176 3.65 -3.84 -3.52
CA ALA A 176 4.87 -4.10 -4.29
C ALA A 176 5.79 -5.16 -3.66
N THR A 177 5.75 -5.31 -2.33
CA THR A 177 6.50 -6.34 -1.61
C THR A 177 6.12 -7.76 -2.05
N ILE A 178 4.84 -8.00 -2.37
CA ILE A 178 4.33 -9.31 -2.77
C ILE A 178 4.63 -9.58 -4.24
N THR A 179 4.39 -8.59 -5.11
CA THR A 179 4.70 -8.72 -6.55
C THR A 179 6.20 -8.93 -6.79
N THR A 180 7.05 -8.24 -6.02
CA THR A 180 8.52 -8.42 -6.06
C THR A 180 8.93 -9.82 -5.59
N ALA A 181 8.27 -10.38 -4.57
CA ALA A 181 8.55 -11.73 -4.09
C ALA A 181 8.20 -12.79 -5.15
N LEU A 182 7.07 -12.62 -5.85
CA LEU A 182 6.68 -13.49 -6.97
C LEU A 182 7.68 -13.41 -8.12
N ALA A 183 8.08 -12.20 -8.51
CA ALA A 183 9.06 -11.99 -9.57
C ALA A 183 10.40 -12.66 -9.25
N ARG A 184 10.87 -12.52 -8.00
CA ARG A 184 12.09 -13.20 -7.52
C ARG A 184 11.96 -14.72 -7.59
N GLN A 185 10.83 -15.27 -7.16
CA GLN A 185 10.60 -16.71 -7.22
C GLN A 185 10.60 -17.22 -8.66
N ARG A 186 9.90 -16.54 -9.58
CA ARG A 186 9.90 -16.90 -11.01
C ARG A 186 11.31 -16.86 -11.61
N ALA A 187 12.12 -15.87 -11.24
CA ALA A 187 13.52 -15.79 -11.68
C ALA A 187 14.37 -16.97 -11.17
N LEU A 188 14.07 -17.50 -9.98
CA LEU A 188 14.75 -18.66 -9.39
C LEU A 188 14.26 -20.00 -9.94
N SER A 189 12.97 -20.11 -10.31
CA SER A 189 12.38 -21.31 -10.90
C SER A 189 12.83 -21.59 -12.33
N GLY A 190 13.61 -20.70 -12.94
CA GLY A 190 14.19 -20.84 -14.28
C GLY A 190 13.18 -20.59 -15.41
N PRO A 191 13.66 -20.35 -16.65
CA PRO A 191 12.79 -20.19 -17.80
C PRO A 191 12.20 -21.56 -18.18
N SER A 192 11.04 -21.90 -17.66
CA SER A 192 10.27 -23.05 -18.13
C SER A 192 9.58 -22.70 -19.45
N GLY A 193 10.34 -22.73 -20.55
CA GLY A 193 9.83 -22.65 -21.92
C GLY A 193 10.71 -21.84 -22.88
N PRO A 194 10.87 -22.26 -24.16
CA PRO A 194 11.64 -21.51 -25.15
C PRO A 194 10.86 -20.28 -25.56
N SER A 195 11.17 -19.14 -24.96
CA SER A 195 10.76 -17.84 -25.48
C SER A 195 11.85 -16.87 -25.12
N GLY A 196 12.45 -16.28 -26.16
CA GLY A 196 13.25 -15.08 -26.02
C GLY A 196 12.46 -13.93 -25.37
N PRO A 197 13.01 -12.71 -25.33
CA PRO A 197 12.48 -11.60 -24.54
C PRO A 197 11.12 -11.01 -24.98
N SER A 198 10.21 -11.79 -25.59
CA SER A 198 8.93 -11.32 -26.16
C SER A 198 7.81 -12.37 -26.21
N GLY A 199 7.78 -13.37 -25.31
CA GLY A 199 6.61 -14.24 -25.14
C GLY A 199 5.44 -13.48 -24.48
N PRO A 200 4.16 -13.80 -24.77
CA PRO A 200 3.03 -13.10 -24.16
C PRO A 200 3.13 -13.26 -22.64
N SER A 201 3.35 -12.14 -21.95
CA SER A 201 3.25 -12.07 -20.50
C SER A 201 1.91 -12.68 -20.10
N GLY A 202 1.93 -13.92 -19.56
CA GLY A 202 0.72 -14.55 -19.06
C GLY A 202 0.01 -13.59 -18.11
N PHE A 203 -1.27 -13.34 -18.37
CA PHE A 203 -2.07 -12.48 -17.50
C PHE A 203 -2.06 -13.12 -16.11
N THR A 204 -1.36 -12.49 -15.17
CA THR A 204 -1.28 -12.95 -13.79
C THR A 204 -2.50 -12.40 -13.07
N THR A 205 -3.45 -13.27 -12.75
CA THR A 205 -4.65 -12.91 -11.99
C THR A 205 -4.37 -13.07 -10.50
N TRP A 206 -4.71 -12.06 -9.71
CA TRP A 206 -4.59 -12.11 -8.26
C TRP A 206 -5.94 -12.39 -7.66
N GLY A 207 -5.99 -13.31 -6.69
CA GLY A 207 -7.23 -13.68 -6.03
C GLY A 207 -7.04 -13.83 -4.54
N VAL A 208 -8.06 -13.48 -3.76
CA VAL A 208 -8.10 -13.79 -2.33
C VAL A 208 -9.24 -14.71 -2.00
N LYS A 209 -8.97 -15.63 -1.08
CA LYS A 209 -9.99 -16.40 -0.39
C LYS A 209 -10.28 -15.73 0.94
N LEU A 210 -11.53 -15.35 1.10
CA LEU A 210 -12.03 -14.65 2.28
C LEU A 210 -12.59 -15.66 3.29
N PRO A 211 -12.55 -15.36 4.59
CA PRO A 211 -13.14 -16.25 5.58
C PRO A 211 -14.69 -16.19 5.52
N PRO A 212 -15.41 -17.25 5.93
CA PRO A 212 -16.87 -17.30 5.82
C PRO A 212 -17.63 -16.20 6.55
N ALA A 213 -17.03 -15.59 7.57
CA ALA A 213 -17.60 -14.41 8.23
C ALA A 213 -17.64 -13.20 7.29
N LEU A 214 -16.53 -12.95 6.59
CA LEU A 214 -16.42 -11.84 5.65
C LEU A 214 -17.32 -12.04 4.43
N GLU A 215 -17.44 -13.27 3.93
CA GLU A 215 -18.33 -13.57 2.80
C GLU A 215 -19.80 -13.30 3.14
N ARG A 216 -20.22 -13.59 4.38
CA ARG A 216 -21.57 -13.26 4.86
C ARG A 216 -21.79 -11.76 4.95
N ASP A 217 -20.80 -11.03 5.46
CA ASP A 217 -20.86 -9.57 5.51
C ASP A 217 -20.92 -8.97 4.10
N ILE A 218 -20.14 -9.47 3.13
CA ILE A 218 -20.22 -9.04 1.72
C ILE A 218 -21.62 -9.31 1.15
N ALA A 219 -22.17 -10.50 1.40
CA ALA A 219 -23.50 -10.87 0.92
C ALA A 219 -24.57 -9.91 1.48
N GLN A 220 -24.51 -9.60 2.77
CA GLN A 220 -25.42 -8.65 3.41
C GLN A 220 -25.26 -7.23 2.85
N GLN A 221 -24.02 -6.79 2.63
CA GLN A 221 -23.76 -5.46 2.05
C GLN A 221 -24.26 -5.36 0.61
N ARG A 222 -24.20 -6.45 -0.16
CA ARG A 222 -24.72 -6.52 -1.53
C ARG A 222 -26.25 -6.49 -1.60
N GLU A 223 -26.92 -6.99 -0.57
CA GLU A 223 -28.38 -6.85 -0.45
C GLU A 223 -28.80 -5.41 -0.09
N GLN A 224 -27.97 -4.71 0.68
CA GLN A 224 -28.23 -3.34 1.13
C GLN A 224 -27.81 -2.27 0.12
N HIS A 225 -26.76 -2.55 -0.65
CA HIS A 225 -26.13 -1.61 -1.55
C HIS A 225 -25.87 -2.27 -2.90
N SER A 226 -26.21 -1.59 -3.99
CA SER A 226 -25.96 -2.10 -5.36
C SER A 226 -24.71 -1.52 -6.01
N HIS A 227 -24.17 -0.43 -5.45
CA HIS A 227 -23.04 0.32 -6.02
C HIS A 227 -22.10 0.84 -4.93
N GLY A 228 -20.85 1.11 -5.30
CA GLY A 228 -19.82 1.67 -4.41
C GLY A 228 -18.69 0.70 -4.11
N THR A 229 -17.87 1.04 -3.11
CA THR A 229 -16.71 0.24 -2.72
C THR A 229 -16.90 -0.33 -1.31
N LEU A 230 -16.67 -1.62 -1.14
CA LEU A 230 -16.56 -2.30 0.14
C LEU A 230 -15.10 -2.29 0.59
N LEU A 231 -14.80 -1.57 1.66
CA LEU A 231 -13.49 -1.52 2.27
C LEU A 231 -13.37 -2.58 3.37
N ILE A 232 -12.40 -3.48 3.22
CA ILE A 232 -12.00 -4.43 4.27
C ILE A 232 -10.94 -3.77 5.15
N GLY A 233 -11.30 -3.56 6.42
CA GLY A 233 -10.42 -2.98 7.44
C GLY A 233 -9.51 -4.01 8.10
N ARG A 234 -8.60 -3.50 8.94
CA ARG A 234 -7.62 -4.29 9.69
C ARG A 234 -8.21 -5.47 10.46
N ASP A 235 -9.40 -5.29 11.01
CA ASP A 235 -10.12 -6.23 11.88
C ASP A 235 -10.98 -7.22 11.11
N ALA A 236 -10.81 -7.30 9.78
CA ALA A 236 -11.65 -8.10 8.90
C ALA A 236 -13.13 -7.70 9.02
N ARG A 237 -13.40 -6.39 9.11
CA ARG A 237 -14.75 -5.82 8.97
C ARG A 237 -14.88 -5.07 7.67
N ILE A 238 -16.11 -4.99 7.19
CA ILE A 238 -16.45 -4.33 5.93
C ILE A 238 -17.12 -2.99 6.22
N ARG A 239 -16.71 -1.98 5.46
CA ARG A 239 -17.36 -0.66 5.43
C ARG A 239 -17.71 -0.30 4.00
N HIS A 240 -18.97 0.08 3.77
CA HIS A 240 -19.39 0.66 2.49
C HIS A 240 -18.91 2.09 2.36
N VAL A 241 -18.41 2.42 1.17
CA VAL A 241 -18.09 3.77 0.73
C VAL A 241 -18.91 4.06 -0.52
N PRO A 242 -19.82 5.05 -0.48
CA PRO A 242 -20.64 5.41 -1.63
C PRO A 242 -19.76 5.93 -2.78
N PRO A 243 -20.19 5.74 -4.04
CA PRO A 243 -19.50 6.35 -5.17
C PRO A 243 -19.53 7.88 -5.03
N ALA A 244 -18.41 8.53 -5.36
CA ALA A 244 -18.25 9.98 -5.31
C ALA A 244 -19.04 10.69 -6.42
#